data_AF-A0A2W4L0I1-F1
#
_entry.id   AF-A0A2W4L0I1-F1
#
_cell.length_a   1.000
_cell.length_b   1.000
_cell.length_c   1.000
_cell.angle_alpha   90.00
_cell.angle_beta   90.00
_cell.angle_gamma   90.00
#
_symmetry.space_group_name_H-M   'P 1'
#
loop_
_entity.id
_entity.type
_entity.pdbx_description
1 polymer ?
#
loop_
_entity_poly.entity_id
_entity_poly.type
_entity_poly.pdbx_seq_one_letter_code
_entity_poly.pdbx_strand_id
1 'polypeptide(L)'
;MAVKRIAAETLIELAVETLRKEIQPILPSEHRYTAAMIANALEIVRREILMDGETACWNLLDEVYPEGDGDMKKLALDIRSGRVNAKTVPDLHKKLRAIVVEELTIRNPRFLKSRQKQN
;
A
#
# COMPACT_ATOMS: atom_id res chain seq x y z
N MET A 1 22.18 2.06 -8.86
CA MET A 1 21.30 3.03 -8.19
C MET A 1 19.89 2.49 -8.28
N ALA A 2 19.40 1.83 -7.23
CA ALA A 2 18.02 1.36 -7.19
C ALA A 2 17.10 2.57 -7.12
N VAL A 3 16.22 2.73 -8.12
CA VAL A 3 15.20 3.78 -8.10
C VAL A 3 14.23 3.40 -7.00
N LYS A 4 14.27 4.12 -5.88
CA LYS A 4 13.28 4.01 -4.81
C LYS A 4 11.90 4.23 -5.44
N ARG A 5 11.10 3.17 -5.54
CA ARG A 5 9.77 3.25 -6.16
C ARG A 5 8.90 4.12 -5.27
N ILE A 6 8.36 5.19 -5.83
CA ILE A 6 7.41 6.05 -5.12
C ILE A 6 6.09 5.30 -5.09
N ALA A 7 5.52 5.16 -3.89
CA ALA A 7 4.26 4.45 -3.69
C ALA A 7 3.10 5.17 -4.42
N ALA A 8 2.13 4.40 -4.92
CA ALA A 8 1.08 4.91 -5.81
C ALA A 8 0.20 5.97 -5.11
N GLU A 9 -0.10 5.76 -3.82
CA GLU A 9 -0.82 6.70 -2.97
C GLU A 9 -0.10 8.05 -2.83
N THR A 10 1.23 8.03 -2.80
CA THR A 10 2.09 9.23 -2.71
C THR A 10 2.09 10.00 -4.03
N LEU A 11 2.09 9.30 -5.17
CA LEU A 11 1.96 9.93 -6.48
C LEU A 11 0.59 10.59 -6.66
N ILE A 12 -0.48 9.92 -6.20
CA ILE A 12 -1.83 10.46 -6.27
C ILE A 12 -1.98 11.67 -5.35
N GLU A 13 -1.43 11.62 -4.13
CA GLU A 13 -1.40 12.75 -3.21
C GLU A 13 -0.74 13.98 -3.83
N LEU A 14 0.46 13.80 -4.41
CA LEU A 14 1.18 14.86 -5.11
C LEU A 14 0.34 15.45 -6.26
N ALA A 15 -0.27 14.59 -7.08
CA ALA A 15 -1.10 15.02 -8.21
C ALA A 15 -2.32 15.84 -7.75
N VAL A 16 -3.00 15.42 -6.66
CA VAL A 16 -4.14 16.15 -6.09
C VAL A 16 -3.70 17.49 -5.52
N GLU A 17 -2.56 17.53 -4.83
CA GLU A 17 -2.01 18.76 -4.26
C GLU A 17 -1.68 19.78 -5.36
N THR A 18 -0.94 19.37 -6.39
CA THR A 18 -0.61 20.21 -7.55
C THR A 18 -1.87 20.67 -8.27
N LEU A 19 -2.82 19.75 -8.53
CA LEU A 19 -4.08 20.10 -9.20
C LEU A 19 -4.86 21.16 -8.43
N ARG A 20 -4.99 21.04 -7.11
CA ARG A 20 -5.77 21.98 -6.28
C ARG A 20 -5.07 23.31 -6.06
N LYS A 21 -3.75 23.30 -5.82
CA LYS A 21 -2.99 24.51 -5.46
C LYS A 21 -2.54 25.33 -6.66
N GLU A 22 -2.16 24.66 -7.74
CA GLU A 22 -1.50 25.34 -8.88
C GLU A 22 -2.43 25.46 -10.08
N ILE A 23 -3.16 24.40 -10.40
CA ILE A 23 -3.93 24.33 -11.66
C ILE A 23 -5.36 24.85 -11.48
N GLN A 24 -6.08 24.42 -10.45
CA GLN A 24 -7.48 24.78 -10.24
C GLN A 24 -7.74 26.30 -10.09
N PRO A 25 -6.87 27.10 -9.44
CA PRO A 25 -7.07 28.55 -9.33
C PRO A 25 -6.97 29.29 -10.67
N ILE A 26 -6.11 28.80 -11.59
CA ILE A 26 -5.89 29.42 -12.90
C ILE A 26 -6.88 28.95 -13.97
N LEU A 27 -7.68 27.92 -13.69
CA LEU A 27 -8.66 27.40 -14.63
C LEU A 27 -9.86 28.36 -14.82
N PRO A 28 -10.36 28.48 -16.07
CA PRO A 28 -11.65 29.11 -16.35
C PRO A 28 -12.78 28.51 -15.53
N SER A 29 -13.79 29.32 -15.20
CA SER A 29 -14.89 28.95 -14.31
C SER A 29 -15.66 27.70 -14.77
N GLU A 30 -15.82 27.52 -16.08
CA GLU A 30 -16.43 26.36 -16.73
C GLU A 30 -15.70 25.03 -16.46
N HIS A 31 -14.41 25.06 -16.14
CA HIS A 31 -13.60 23.87 -15.87
C HIS A 31 -13.35 23.61 -14.38
N ARG A 32 -13.70 24.56 -13.49
CA ARG A 32 -13.44 24.42 -12.04
C ARG A 32 -14.18 23.25 -11.42
N TYR A 33 -15.41 23.01 -11.84
CA TYR A 33 -16.19 21.85 -11.40
C TYR A 33 -15.53 20.55 -11.83
N THR A 34 -15.13 20.45 -13.10
CA THR A 34 -14.45 19.27 -13.64
C THR A 34 -13.13 19.00 -12.91
N ALA A 35 -12.33 20.03 -12.63
CA ALA A 35 -11.10 19.90 -11.85
C ALA A 35 -11.36 19.43 -10.41
N ALA A 36 -12.40 19.96 -9.75
CA ALA A 36 -12.80 19.52 -8.42
C ALA A 36 -13.23 18.05 -8.41
N MET A 37 -14.01 17.65 -9.42
CA MET A 37 -14.47 16.26 -9.61
C MET A 37 -13.28 15.31 -9.80
N ILE A 38 -12.30 15.67 -10.64
CA ILE A 38 -11.07 14.88 -10.85
C ILE A 38 -10.29 14.73 -9.53
N ALA A 39 -10.07 15.83 -8.81
CA ALA A 39 -9.37 15.79 -7.52
C ALA A 39 -10.08 14.87 -6.52
N ASN A 40 -11.41 14.90 -6.48
CA ASN A 40 -12.19 14.05 -5.59
C ASN A 40 -12.14 12.57 -6.00
N ALA A 41 -12.18 12.26 -7.31
CA ALA A 41 -12.04 10.89 -7.80
C ALA A 41 -10.67 10.30 -7.44
N LEU A 42 -9.60 11.08 -7.61
CA LEU A 42 -8.24 10.68 -7.22
C LEU A 42 -8.13 10.41 -5.71
N GLU A 43 -8.76 11.22 -4.86
CA GLU A 43 -8.80 10.98 -3.42
C GLU A 43 -9.56 9.71 -3.04
N ILE A 44 -10.61 9.34 -3.77
CA ILE A 44 -11.32 8.08 -3.58
C ILE A 44 -10.40 6.91 -3.92
N VAL A 45 -9.73 6.94 -5.07
CA VAL A 45 -8.78 5.91 -5.50
C VAL A 45 -7.61 5.80 -4.51
N ARG A 46 -7.08 6.93 -4.02
CA ARG A 46 -6.02 6.93 -2.99
C ARG A 46 -6.47 6.20 -1.72
N ARG A 47 -7.71 6.44 -1.28
CA ARG A 47 -8.28 5.74 -0.11
C ARG A 47 -8.46 4.26 -0.37
N GLU A 48 -8.90 3.88 -1.58
CA GLU A 48 -9.02 2.47 -1.96
C GLU A 48 -7.65 1.78 -1.96
N ILE A 49 -6.60 2.42 -2.49
CA ILE A 49 -5.23 1.88 -2.46
C ILE A 49 -4.70 1.76 -1.03
N LEU A 50 -4.93 2.77 -0.19
CA LEU A 50 -4.56 2.71 1.23
C LEU A 50 -5.34 1.64 2.01
N MET A 51 -6.51 1.26 1.51
CA MET A 51 -7.31 0.14 2.03
C MET A 51 -6.92 -1.21 1.40
N ASP A 52 -6.14 -1.20 0.32
CA ASP A 52 -5.66 -2.38 -0.38
C ASP A 52 -4.34 -2.84 0.24
N GLY A 53 -4.28 -4.11 0.65
CA GLY A 53 -3.20 -4.67 1.48
C GLY A 53 -1.81 -4.78 0.84
N GLU A 54 -1.65 -4.22 -0.35
CA GLU A 54 -0.34 -4.14 -0.99
C GLU A 54 0.64 -3.33 -0.12
N THR A 55 0.16 -2.32 0.61
CA THR A 55 1.01 -1.51 1.50
C THR A 55 1.70 -2.33 2.59
N ALA A 56 1.04 -3.31 3.22
CA ALA A 56 1.69 -4.14 4.24
C ALA A 56 2.75 -5.07 3.64
N CYS A 57 2.50 -5.54 2.41
CA CYS A 57 3.43 -6.37 1.66
C CYS A 57 4.69 -5.59 1.28
N TRP A 58 4.51 -4.38 0.72
CA TRP A 58 5.61 -3.50 0.34
C TRP A 58 6.43 -3.05 1.54
N ASN A 59 5.78 -2.65 2.64
CA ASN A 59 6.48 -2.25 3.87
C ASN A 59 7.39 -3.36 4.41
N LEU A 60 6.95 -4.62 4.37
CA LEU A 60 7.78 -5.73 4.81
C LEU A 60 8.93 -5.99 3.82
N LEU A 61 8.70 -5.89 2.52
CA LEU A 61 9.73 -6.10 1.51
C LEU A 61 10.81 -5.00 1.55
N ASP A 62 10.42 -3.74 1.71
CA ASP A 62 11.36 -2.60 1.80
C ASP A 62 12.24 -2.68 3.06
N GLU A 63 11.71 -3.18 4.17
CA GLU A 63 12.47 -3.37 5.40
C GLU A 63 13.48 -4.53 5.29
N VAL A 64 13.08 -5.62 4.64
CA VAL A 64 13.94 -6.82 4.48
C VAL A 64 14.94 -6.65 3.34
N TYR A 65 14.57 -5.94 2.29
CA TYR A 65 15.33 -5.76 1.05
C TYR A 65 15.43 -4.27 0.68
N PRO A 66 16.21 -3.48 1.44
CA PRO A 66 16.31 -2.03 1.22
C PRO A 66 16.87 -1.64 -0.16
N GLU A 67 17.56 -2.56 -0.83
CA GLU A 67 18.07 -2.40 -2.20
C GLU A 67 16.99 -2.62 -3.28
N GLY A 68 15.75 -2.96 -2.89
CA GLY A 68 14.62 -3.16 -3.81
C GLY A 68 14.70 -4.43 -4.65
N ASP A 69 15.54 -5.41 -4.25
CA ASP A 69 15.71 -6.71 -4.90
C ASP A 69 14.84 -7.82 -4.28
N GLY A 70 13.88 -7.42 -3.44
CA GLY A 70 12.98 -8.28 -2.69
C GLY A 70 11.69 -8.59 -3.43
N ASP A 71 11.28 -9.86 -3.40
CA ASP A 71 9.93 -10.28 -3.74
C ASP A 71 9.40 -11.30 -2.72
N MET A 72 8.11 -11.62 -2.78
CA MET A 72 7.50 -12.55 -1.82
C MET A 72 8.03 -13.99 -1.93
N LYS A 73 8.55 -14.41 -3.09
CA LYS A 73 9.13 -15.74 -3.28
C LYS A 73 10.49 -15.85 -2.58
N LYS A 74 11.31 -14.81 -2.72
CA LYS A 74 12.60 -14.66 -2.07
C LYS A 74 12.42 -14.51 -0.56
N LEU A 75 11.45 -13.72 -0.11
CA LEU A 75 11.09 -13.64 1.32
C LEU A 75 10.73 -15.01 1.90
N ALA A 76 9.90 -15.78 1.20
CA ALA A 76 9.55 -17.13 1.64
C ALA A 76 10.75 -18.11 1.65
N LEU A 77 11.72 -17.94 0.75
CA LEU A 77 12.96 -18.72 0.76
C LEU A 77 13.89 -18.30 1.91
N ASP A 78 14.03 -17.00 2.15
CA ASP A 78 14.87 -16.45 3.20
C ASP A 78 14.31 -16.74 4.60
N ILE A 79 12.99 -16.78 4.76
CA ILE A 79 12.35 -17.26 5.99
C ILE A 79 12.62 -18.75 6.20
N ARG A 80 12.44 -19.59 5.16
CA ARG A 80 12.66 -21.04 5.27
C ARG A 80 14.12 -21.42 5.51
N SER A 81 15.06 -20.63 4.98
CA SER A 81 16.49 -20.80 5.23
C SER A 81 16.95 -20.24 6.58
N GLY A 82 16.08 -19.55 7.32
CA GLY A 82 16.38 -18.95 8.62
C GLY A 82 17.13 -17.62 8.54
N ARG A 83 17.45 -17.12 7.34
CA ARG A 83 18.10 -15.83 7.11
C ARG A 83 17.23 -14.68 7.61
N VAL A 84 15.92 -14.75 7.32
CA VAL A 84 14.91 -13.83 7.83
C VAL A 84 14.14 -14.55 8.93
N ASN A 85 14.20 -14.02 10.15
CA ASN A 85 13.47 -14.58 11.30
C ASN A 85 13.09 -13.45 12.26
N ALA A 86 12.37 -13.78 13.34
CA ALA A 86 11.88 -12.81 14.32
C ALA A 86 12.98 -12.05 15.09
N LYS A 87 14.25 -12.48 15.02
CA LYS A 87 15.41 -11.76 15.56
C LYS A 87 15.97 -10.76 14.55
N THR A 88 15.93 -11.10 13.27
CA THR A 88 16.40 -10.23 12.17
C THR A 88 15.38 -9.14 11.83
N VAL A 89 14.09 -9.49 11.90
CA VAL A 89 12.97 -8.58 11.61
C VAL A 89 12.02 -8.57 12.81
N PRO A 90 11.98 -7.48 13.59
CA PRO A 90 11.04 -7.34 14.70
C PRO A 90 9.59 -7.50 14.22
N ASP A 91 8.77 -8.16 15.02
CA ASP A 91 7.35 -8.37 14.77
C ASP A 91 7.03 -9.06 13.41
N LEU A 92 7.97 -9.83 12.86
CA LEU A 92 7.81 -10.52 11.57
C LEU A 92 6.48 -11.27 11.44
N HIS A 93 6.07 -12.01 12.48
CA HIS A 93 4.82 -12.77 12.47
C HIS A 93 3.59 -11.86 12.43
N LYS A 94 3.64 -10.69 13.08
CA LYS A 94 2.56 -9.70 13.06
C LYS A 94 2.43 -9.08 11.67
N LYS A 95 3.56 -8.76 11.03
CA LYS A 95 3.62 -8.20 9.68
C LYS A 95 3.11 -9.20 8.63
N LEU A 96 3.57 -10.45 8.67
CA LEU A 96 3.07 -11.52 7.80
C LEU A 96 1.57 -11.78 8.02
N ARG A 97 1.10 -11.71 9.28
CA ARG A 97 -0.33 -11.83 9.59
C ARG A 97 -1.14 -10.68 9.01
N ALA A 98 -0.63 -9.44 9.06
CA ALA A 98 -1.31 -8.29 8.47
C ALA A 98 -1.56 -8.50 6.96
N ILE A 99 -0.52 -8.92 6.24
CA ILE A 99 -0.61 -9.24 4.79
C ILE A 99 -1.70 -10.29 4.52
N VAL A 100 -1.70 -11.40 5.26
CA VAL A 100 -2.69 -12.48 5.07
C VAL A 100 -4.10 -12.02 5.45
N VAL A 101 -4.25 -11.24 6.52
CA VAL A 101 -5.54 -10.71 6.93
C VAL A 101 -6.10 -9.78 5.86
N GLU A 102 -5.30 -8.87 5.33
CA GLU A 102 -5.71 -7.96 4.26
C GLU A 102 -6.11 -8.74 3.00
N GLU A 103 -5.29 -9.70 2.56
CA GLU A 103 -5.61 -10.55 1.40
C GLU A 103 -6.92 -11.34 1.61
N LEU A 104 -7.15 -11.87 2.82
CA LEU A 104 -8.39 -12.56 3.16
C LEU A 104 -9.59 -11.62 3.23
N THR A 105 -9.41 -10.35 3.59
CA THR A 105 -10.49 -9.36 3.63
C THR A 105 -11.04 -9.11 2.22
N ILE A 106 -10.15 -9.13 1.23
CA ILE A 106 -10.46 -8.94 -0.19
C ILE A 106 -11.01 -10.22 -0.81
N ARG A 107 -10.29 -11.35 -0.68
CA ARG A 107 -10.60 -12.59 -1.39
C ARG A 107 -11.63 -13.48 -0.70
N ASN A 108 -11.71 -13.46 0.63
CA ASN A 108 -12.61 -14.33 1.39
C ASN A 108 -13.05 -13.73 2.75
N PRO A 109 -13.88 -12.67 2.75
CA PRO A 109 -14.29 -11.98 3.97
C PRO A 109 -15.12 -12.85 4.92
N ARG A 110 -15.81 -13.88 4.42
CA ARG A 110 -16.58 -14.84 5.25
C ARG A 110 -15.64 -15.71 6.10
N PHE A 111 -14.52 -16.15 5.53
CA PHE A 111 -13.52 -16.94 6.24
C PHE A 111 -12.84 -16.12 7.34
N LEU A 112 -12.49 -14.86 7.07
CA LEU A 112 -11.89 -13.98 8.08
C LEU A 112 -12.80 -13.78 9.30
N LYS A 113 -14.10 -13.52 9.07
CA LYS A 113 -15.11 -13.38 10.14
C LYS A 113 -15.26 -14.64 11.01
N SER A 114 -15.05 -15.83 10.44
CA SER A 114 -15.12 -17.10 11.19
C SER A 114 -13.93 -17.29 12.14
N ARG A 115 -12.73 -16.84 11.74
CA ARG A 115 -11.52 -16.94 12.58
C ARG A 115 -11.43 -15.85 13.65
N GLN A 116 -12.01 -14.68 13.43
CA GLN A 116 -12.06 -13.61 14.44
C GLN A 116 -12.96 -13.94 15.64
N LYS A 117 -13.91 -14.88 15.50
CA LYS A 117 -14.79 -15.33 16.61
C LYS A 117 -14.17 -16.38 17.53
N GLN A 118 -13.00 -16.92 17.19
CA GLN A 118 -12.37 -18.04 17.91
C GLN A 118 -11.13 -17.65 18.72
N ASN A 119 -10.70 -16.39 18.65
CA ASN A 119 -9.65 -15.79 19.49
C ASN A 119 -10.29 -14.85 20.52
#